data_AF-A0A3D0TH77-F1
#
_entry.id   AF-A0A3D0TH77-F1
#
_cell.length_a   1.000
_cell.length_b   1.000
_cell.length_c   1.000
_cell.angle_alpha   90.00
_cell.angle_beta   90.00
_cell.angle_gamma   90.00
#
_symmetry.space_group_name_H-M   'P 1'
#
loop_
_entity.id
_entity.type
_entity.pdbx_description
1 polymer ?
#
loop_
_entity_poly.entity_id
_entity_poly.type
_entity_poly.pdbx_seq_one_letter_code
_entity_poly.pdbx_strand_id
1 'polypeptide(L)'
;MTAAAIGILLMIQDGLSGDTLFGNLTAFAAAVGFAGFTVSLRWGKNENMLPAVCYAGLFTVFFSAFAAVFLNDGLSISRNDLFIATGFGAFGLGFGMVLYVAGSYKMQAAELVLLSLLEIILGPIWAWMFFSELPTSLTMIGGVILLSAILFQTFSGMEIFQKKLQTVTVK
;
A
#
# COMPACT_ATOMS: atom_id res chain seq x y z
N MET A 1 14.38 -10.42 -4.48
CA MET A 1 12.99 -10.52 -3.96
C MET A 1 12.86 -11.35 -2.69
N THR A 2 13.58 -12.47 -2.52
CA THR A 2 13.54 -13.30 -1.30
C THR A 2 13.91 -12.55 -0.02
N ALA A 3 14.98 -11.73 -0.06
CA ALA A 3 15.38 -10.90 1.09
C ALA A 3 14.29 -9.88 1.49
N ALA A 4 13.61 -9.27 0.52
CA ALA A 4 12.50 -8.35 0.78
C ALA A 4 11.31 -9.08 1.45
N ALA A 5 11.00 -10.30 1.00
CA ALA A 5 9.96 -11.12 1.63
C ALA A 5 10.30 -11.48 3.08
N ILE A 6 11.57 -11.82 3.36
CA ILE A 6 12.05 -12.07 4.73
C ILE A 6 11.90 -10.81 5.60
N GLY A 7 12.28 -9.64 5.08
CA GLY A 7 12.12 -8.37 5.78
C GLY A 7 10.66 -8.11 6.18
N ILE A 8 9.71 -8.30 5.25
CA ILE A 8 8.28 -8.14 5.51
C ILE A 8 7.78 -9.15 6.55
N LEU A 9 8.20 -10.42 6.47
CA LEU A 9 7.84 -11.45 7.45
C LEU A 9 8.28 -11.10 8.87
N LEU A 10 9.47 -10.50 9.03
CA LEU A 10 9.94 -10.02 10.32
C LEU A 10 9.10 -8.84 10.83
N MET A 11 8.68 -7.94 9.95
CA MET A 11 7.85 -6.78 10.34
C MET A 11 6.48 -7.18 10.89
N ILE A 12 5.88 -8.26 10.38
CA ILE A 12 4.53 -8.72 10.80
C ILE A 12 4.55 -9.72 11.96
N GLN A 13 5.72 -10.17 12.40
CA GLN A 13 5.86 -11.28 13.34
C GLN A 13 5.15 -11.03 14.68
N ASP A 14 5.27 -9.82 15.23
CA ASP A 14 4.64 -9.45 16.49
C ASP A 14 3.10 -9.36 16.38
N GLY A 15 2.59 -9.07 15.18
CA GLY A 15 1.16 -8.99 14.87
C GLY A 15 0.47 -10.35 14.71
N LEU A 16 1.23 -11.46 14.63
CA LEU A 16 0.68 -12.82 14.46
C LEU A 16 0.25 -13.49 15.78
N SER A 17 0.27 -12.74 16.89
CA SER A 17 -0.17 -13.18 18.20
C SER A 17 -1.61 -13.73 18.18
N GLY A 18 -1.86 -14.86 18.85
CA GLY A 18 -3.13 -15.62 18.77
C GLY A 18 -4.40 -14.83 19.12
N ASP A 19 -4.30 -13.78 19.95
CA ASP A 19 -5.42 -12.92 20.34
C ASP A 19 -5.93 -12.00 19.21
N THR A 20 -5.24 -11.94 18.08
CA THR A 20 -5.56 -11.04 16.95
C THR A 20 -6.08 -11.75 15.70
N LEU A 21 -6.50 -13.02 15.80
CA LEU A 21 -6.89 -13.86 14.67
C LEU A 21 -7.93 -13.19 13.74
N PHE A 22 -8.95 -12.53 14.30
CA PHE A 22 -9.98 -11.83 13.53
C PHE A 22 -9.40 -10.65 12.74
N GLY A 23 -8.49 -9.89 13.35
CA GLY A 23 -7.76 -8.80 12.68
C GLY A 23 -6.87 -9.33 11.55
N ASN A 24 -6.16 -10.43 11.78
CA ASN A 24 -5.29 -11.04 10.77
C ASN A 24 -6.08 -11.58 9.57
N LEU A 25 -7.25 -12.19 9.80
CA LEU A 25 -8.15 -12.65 8.73
C LEU A 25 -8.72 -11.49 7.92
N THR A 26 -9.15 -10.42 8.58
CA THR A 26 -9.69 -9.24 7.90
C THR A 26 -8.60 -8.48 7.14
N ALA A 27 -7.38 -8.37 7.68
CA ALA A 27 -6.23 -7.83 6.98
C ALA A 27 -5.85 -8.65 5.74
N PHE A 28 -5.86 -9.98 5.85
CA PHE A 28 -5.62 -10.86 4.70
C PHE A 28 -6.70 -10.71 3.62
N ALA A 29 -7.97 -10.64 4.01
CA ALA A 29 -9.07 -10.39 3.08
C ALA A 29 -8.93 -9.03 2.36
N ALA A 30 -8.51 -7.98 3.09
CA ALA A 30 -8.22 -6.67 2.52
C ALA A 30 -7.05 -6.74 1.52
N ALA A 31 -5.97 -7.46 1.84
CA ALA A 31 -4.84 -7.65 0.94
C ALA A 31 -5.22 -8.37 -0.36
N VAL A 32 -6.03 -9.43 -0.27
CA VAL A 32 -6.55 -10.15 -1.46
C VAL A 32 -7.47 -9.25 -2.29
N GLY A 33 -8.34 -8.48 -1.64
CA GLY A 33 -9.20 -7.50 -2.31
C GLY A 33 -8.41 -6.42 -3.04
N PHE A 34 -7.39 -5.87 -2.40
CA PHE A 34 -6.49 -4.86 -2.99
C PHE A 34 -5.67 -5.42 -4.16
N ALA A 35 -5.19 -6.66 -4.05
CA ALA A 35 -4.52 -7.36 -5.15
C ALA A 35 -5.46 -7.54 -6.35
N GLY A 36 -6.69 -7.98 -6.12
CA GLY A 36 -7.73 -8.09 -7.15
C GLY A 36 -8.00 -6.74 -7.83
N PHE A 37 -8.22 -5.69 -7.05
CA PHE A 37 -8.39 -4.31 -7.52
C PHE A 37 -7.22 -3.85 -8.42
N THR A 38 -5.99 -4.09 -7.97
CA THR A 38 -4.78 -3.71 -8.72
C THR A 38 -4.66 -4.47 -10.05
N VAL A 39 -5.01 -5.76 -10.07
CA VAL A 39 -5.00 -6.57 -11.30
C VAL A 39 -6.09 -6.11 -12.27
N SER A 40 -7.30 -5.83 -11.77
CA SER A 40 -8.39 -5.27 -12.58
C SER A 40 -7.99 -3.96 -13.24
N LEU A 41 -7.33 -3.04 -12.51
CA LEU A 41 -6.79 -1.80 -13.06
C LEU A 41 -5.78 -2.02 -14.19
N ARG A 42 -4.98 -3.09 -14.15
CA ARG A 42 -4.03 -3.38 -15.22
C ARG A 42 -4.68 -3.98 -16.46
N TRP A 43 -5.80 -4.67 -16.31
CA TRP A 43 -6.52 -5.29 -17.42
C TRP A 43 -7.31 -4.26 -18.24
N GLY A 44 -7.94 -3.27 -17.59
CA GLY A 44 -8.74 -2.24 -18.26
C GLY A 44 -7.94 -1.14 -18.97
N LYS A 45 -6.73 -1.45 -19.47
CA LYS A 45 -5.75 -0.52 -20.08
C LYS A 45 -6.27 0.39 -21.20
N ASN A 46 -7.47 0.15 -21.75
CA ASN A 46 -8.07 0.92 -22.84
C ASN A 46 -9.28 1.77 -22.43
N GLU A 47 -9.74 1.74 -21.18
CA GLU A 47 -10.84 2.58 -20.70
C GLU A 47 -10.37 3.48 -19.55
N ASN A 48 -10.92 4.71 -19.47
CA ASN A 48 -10.69 5.58 -18.32
C ASN A 48 -11.18 4.85 -17.06
N MET A 49 -10.27 4.40 -16.19
CA MET A 49 -10.62 3.59 -15.00
C MET A 49 -11.00 4.44 -13.78
N LEU A 50 -10.99 5.76 -13.92
CA LEU A 50 -11.43 6.70 -12.89
C LEU A 50 -12.86 6.42 -12.37
N PRO A 51 -13.86 6.09 -13.22
CA PRO A 51 -15.18 5.69 -12.75
C PRO A 51 -15.18 4.42 -11.89
N ALA A 52 -14.28 3.47 -12.15
CA ALA A 52 -14.17 2.25 -11.33
C ALA A 52 -13.76 2.58 -9.90
N VAL A 53 -12.88 3.57 -9.71
CA VAL A 53 -12.51 4.08 -8.38
C VAL A 53 -13.68 4.76 -7.70
N CYS A 54 -14.50 5.53 -8.43
CA CYS A 54 -15.73 6.12 -7.89
C CYS A 54 -16.74 5.05 -7.45
N TYR A 55 -16.95 4.00 -8.25
CA TYR A 55 -17.81 2.88 -7.86
C TYR A 55 -17.28 2.16 -6.62
N ALA A 56 -15.96 1.94 -6.52
CA ALA A 56 -15.36 1.38 -5.32
C ALA A 56 -15.67 2.22 -4.08
N GLY A 57 -15.57 3.55 -4.17
CA GLY A 57 -15.98 4.46 -3.10
C GLY A 57 -17.45 4.33 -2.70
N LEU A 58 -18.37 4.22 -3.67
CA LEU A 58 -19.80 3.99 -3.39
C LEU A 58 -20.04 2.64 -2.68
N PHE A 59 -19.36 1.58 -3.11
CA PHE A 59 -19.42 0.29 -2.42
C PHE A 59 -18.86 0.38 -1.01
N THR A 60 -17.75 1.11 -0.79
CA THR A 60 -17.21 1.34 0.56
C THR A 60 -18.22 2.05 1.45
N VAL A 61 -18.93 3.07 0.96
CA VAL A 61 -20.00 3.75 1.72
C VAL A 61 -21.12 2.76 2.08
N PHE A 62 -21.55 1.93 1.14
CA PHE A 62 -22.59 0.93 1.38
C PHE A 62 -22.17 -0.12 2.43
N PHE A 63 -20.98 -0.71 2.26
CA PHE A 63 -20.47 -1.73 3.20
C PHE A 63 -20.15 -1.17 4.58
N SER A 64 -19.62 0.06 4.67
CA SER A 64 -19.35 0.70 5.95
C SER A 64 -20.64 1.05 6.70
N ALA A 65 -21.66 1.57 6.00
CA ALA A 65 -22.97 1.81 6.60
C ALA A 65 -23.64 0.50 7.07
N PHE A 66 -23.55 -0.56 6.27
CA PHE A 66 -24.05 -1.88 6.64
C PHE A 66 -23.34 -2.42 7.90
N ALA A 67 -22.02 -2.31 7.96
CA ALA A 67 -21.23 -2.70 9.12
C ALA A 67 -21.62 -1.89 10.37
N ALA A 68 -21.74 -0.57 10.26
CA ALA A 68 -22.11 0.30 11.39
C ALA A 68 -23.48 -0.08 12.00
N VAL A 69 -24.45 -0.44 11.16
CA VAL A 69 -25.77 -0.93 11.62
C VAL A 69 -25.66 -2.30 12.27
N PHE A 70 -24.88 -3.21 11.68
CA PHE A 70 -24.71 -4.58 12.19
C PHE A 70 -23.98 -4.64 13.53
N LEU A 71 -23.00 -3.76 13.75
CA LEU A 71 -22.25 -3.63 15.00
C LEU A 71 -22.97 -2.82 16.09
N ASN A 72 -24.10 -2.17 15.78
CA ASN A 72 -24.88 -1.33 16.71
C ASN A 72 -24.13 -0.08 17.25
N ASP A 73 -23.01 0.31 16.64
CA ASP A 73 -22.23 1.50 17.04
C ASP A 73 -22.93 2.83 16.66
N GLY A 74 -23.96 2.77 15.83
CA GLY A 74 -24.66 3.94 15.31
C GLY A 74 -23.85 4.71 14.27
N LEU A 75 -24.41 5.82 13.77
CA LEU A 75 -23.78 6.71 12.78
C LEU A 75 -23.41 8.08 13.38
N SER A 76 -23.38 8.20 14.71
CA SER A 76 -23.04 9.46 15.37
C SER A 76 -21.52 9.65 15.39
N ILE A 77 -21.03 10.49 14.50
CA ILE A 77 -19.61 10.87 14.41
C ILE A 77 -19.46 12.32 14.90
N SER A 78 -18.42 12.59 15.69
CA SER A 78 -18.07 13.95 16.12
C SER A 78 -17.72 14.82 14.91
N ARG A 79 -18.04 16.12 14.98
CA ARG A 79 -17.71 17.04 13.88
C ARG A 79 -16.21 17.11 13.58
N ASN A 80 -15.37 16.90 14.59
CA ASN A 80 -13.92 16.86 14.43
C ASN A 80 -13.48 15.61 13.65
N ASP A 81 -13.95 14.44 14.07
CA ASP A 81 -13.63 13.17 13.41
C ASP A 81 -14.13 13.13 11.96
N LEU A 82 -15.30 13.73 11.70
CA LEU A 82 -15.82 13.88 10.34
C LEU A 82 -14.90 14.75 9.47
N PHE A 83 -14.35 15.82 10.03
CA PHE A 83 -13.43 16.70 9.31
C PHE A 83 -12.10 15.99 9.02
N ILE A 84 -11.55 15.28 10.00
CA ILE A 84 -10.32 14.48 9.84
C ILE A 84 -10.55 13.37 8.79
N ALA A 85 -11.63 12.61 8.91
CA ALA A 85 -11.96 11.52 7.99
C ALA A 85 -12.19 12.02 6.56
N THR A 86 -12.90 13.14 6.38
CA THR A 86 -13.13 13.73 5.06
C THR A 86 -11.83 14.28 4.46
N GLY A 87 -10.99 14.95 5.28
CA GLY A 87 -9.69 15.45 4.85
C GLY A 87 -8.75 14.33 4.42
N PHE A 88 -8.64 13.27 5.22
CA PHE A 88 -7.84 12.10 4.90
C PHE A 88 -8.40 11.33 3.69
N GLY A 89 -9.73 11.19 3.59
CA GLY A 89 -10.39 10.57 2.45
C GLY A 89 -10.16 11.32 1.14
N ALA A 90 -10.24 12.66 1.14
CA ALA A 90 -10.02 13.47 -0.05
C ALA A 90 -8.55 13.54 -0.47
N PHE A 91 -7.64 13.85 0.47
CA PHE A 91 -6.22 14.06 0.18
C PHE A 91 -5.37 12.80 0.29
N GLY A 92 -5.54 12.01 1.36
CA GLY A 92 -4.76 10.79 1.54
C GLY A 92 -5.15 9.72 0.53
N LEU A 93 -6.44 9.38 0.51
CA LEU A 93 -6.95 8.31 -0.36
C LEU A 93 -7.29 8.81 -1.77
N GLY A 94 -8.11 9.85 -1.91
CA GLY A 94 -8.60 10.33 -3.21
C GLY A 94 -7.48 10.81 -4.12
N PHE A 95 -6.72 11.80 -3.68
CA PHE A 95 -5.59 12.33 -4.44
C PHE A 95 -4.48 11.29 -4.63
N GLY A 96 -4.18 10.47 -3.61
CA GLY A 96 -3.24 9.35 -3.71
C GLY A 96 -3.63 8.36 -4.81
N MET A 97 -4.91 7.99 -4.91
CA MET A 97 -5.41 7.06 -5.92
C MET A 97 -5.41 7.66 -7.33
N VAL A 98 -5.68 8.96 -7.47
CA VAL A 98 -5.53 9.66 -8.76
C VAL A 98 -4.08 9.60 -9.25
N LEU A 99 -3.12 9.88 -8.36
CA LEU A 99 -1.69 9.74 -8.67
C LEU A 99 -1.29 8.29 -8.97
N TYR A 100 -1.82 7.32 -8.22
CA TYR A 100 -1.56 5.90 -8.43
C TYR A 100 -2.05 5.44 -9.81
N VAL A 101 -3.30 5.77 -10.16
CA VAL A 101 -3.88 5.42 -11.47
C VAL A 101 -3.08 6.11 -12.59
N ALA A 102 -2.79 7.41 -12.46
CA ALA A 102 -1.99 8.14 -13.45
C ALA A 102 -0.57 7.57 -13.61
N GLY A 103 0.07 7.21 -12.50
CA GLY A 103 1.40 6.59 -12.47
C GLY A 103 1.42 5.18 -13.05
N SER A 104 0.36 4.40 -12.84
CA SER A 104 0.26 3.01 -13.32
C SER A 104 0.39 2.87 -14.84
N TYR A 105 0.00 3.91 -15.60
CA TYR A 105 0.13 3.94 -17.06
C TYR A 105 1.53 4.26 -17.56
N LYS A 106 2.34 4.98 -16.77
CA LYS A 106 3.65 5.52 -17.20
C LYS A 106 4.85 4.84 -16.56
N MET A 107 4.69 4.27 -15.37
CA MET A 107 5.78 3.65 -14.62
C MET A 107 5.97 2.19 -15.01
N GLN A 108 7.24 1.77 -15.08
CA GLN A 108 7.55 0.37 -15.32
C GLN A 108 7.15 -0.47 -14.10
N ALA A 109 6.74 -1.73 -14.31
CA ALA A 109 6.22 -2.59 -13.24
C ALA A 109 7.15 -2.70 -12.01
N ALA A 110 8.46 -2.55 -12.20
CA ALA A 110 9.45 -2.53 -11.13
C ALA A 110 9.32 -1.31 -10.22
N GLU A 111 9.07 -0.11 -10.76
CA GLU A 111 8.99 1.13 -9.99
C GLU A 111 7.75 1.15 -9.08
N LEU A 112 6.61 0.65 -9.57
CA LEU A 112 5.40 0.52 -8.78
C LEU A 112 5.62 -0.39 -7.55
N VAL A 113 6.34 -1.50 -7.72
CA VAL A 113 6.66 -2.40 -6.61
C VAL A 113 7.59 -1.72 -5.61
N LEU A 114 8.60 -0.98 -6.08
CA LEU A 114 9.49 -0.22 -5.19
C LEU A 114 8.73 0.81 -4.36
N LEU A 115 7.78 1.52 -4.98
CA LEU A 115 6.97 2.54 -4.34
C LEU A 115 6.05 1.95 -3.26
N SER A 116 5.41 0.81 -3.54
CA SER A 116 4.62 0.08 -2.54
C SER A 116 5.47 -0.46 -1.38
N LEU A 117 6.70 -0.92 -1.64
CA LEU A 117 7.57 -1.36 -0.55
C LEU A 117 8.09 -0.20 0.29
N LEU A 118 8.33 0.96 -0.32
CA LEU A 118 8.73 2.18 0.37
C LEU A 118 7.63 2.64 1.34
N GLU A 119 6.37 2.59 0.91
CA GLU A 119 5.20 2.89 1.74
C GLU A 119 5.14 2.04 3.01
N ILE A 120 5.40 0.72 2.90
CA ILE A 120 5.43 -0.21 4.05
C ILE A 120 6.44 0.23 5.12
N ILE A 121 7.54 0.86 4.72
CA ILE A 121 8.58 1.33 5.63
C ILE A 121 8.25 2.73 6.17
N LEU A 122 7.72 3.62 5.33
CA LEU A 122 7.34 4.95 5.77
C LEU A 122 6.20 4.92 6.78
N GLY A 123 5.24 4.00 6.66
CA GLY A 123 4.09 3.91 7.57
C GLY A 123 4.48 3.92 9.06
N PRO A 124 5.27 2.94 9.53
CA PRO A 124 5.75 2.90 10.91
C PRO A 124 6.62 4.10 11.30
N ILE A 125 7.43 4.64 10.38
CA ILE A 125 8.28 5.82 10.65
C ILE A 125 7.40 7.06 10.89
N TRP A 126 6.34 7.24 10.10
CA TRP A 126 5.40 8.35 10.26
C TRP A 126 4.58 8.22 11.54
N ALA A 127 4.09 7.00 11.83
CA ALA A 127 3.39 6.69 13.08
C ALA A 127 4.26 7.04 14.30
N TRP A 128 5.54 6.66 14.26
CA TRP A 128 6.49 6.98 15.30
C TRP A 128 6.72 8.49 15.46
N MET A 129 6.91 9.24 14.37
CA MET A 129 7.19 10.68 14.42
C MET A 129 6.01 11.52 14.90
N PHE A 130 4.78 11.21 14.46
CA PHE A 130 3.60 12.05 14.73
C PHE A 130 2.72 11.53 15.87
N PHE A 131 2.69 10.22 16.09
CA PHE A 131 1.83 9.58 17.10
C PHE A 131 2.62 8.94 18.24
N SER A 132 3.96 9.03 18.23
CA SER A 132 4.85 8.45 19.24
C SER A 132 4.68 6.94 19.44
N GLU A 133 4.15 6.23 18.43
CA GLU A 133 4.06 4.78 18.42
C GLU A 133 5.44 4.19 18.15
N LEU A 134 6.09 3.62 19.17
CA LEU A 134 7.40 2.99 19.00
C LEU A 134 7.27 1.69 18.20
N PRO A 135 7.88 1.59 17.00
CA PRO A 135 7.92 0.34 16.26
C PRO A 135 8.77 -0.69 17.02
N THR A 136 8.41 -1.96 16.93
CA THR A 136 9.15 -3.01 17.60
C THR A 136 10.54 -3.19 16.98
N SER A 137 11.45 -3.79 17.72
CA SER A 137 12.79 -4.11 17.22
C SER A 137 12.74 -4.96 15.94
N LEU A 138 11.76 -5.86 15.84
CA LEU A 138 11.56 -6.70 14.64
C LEU A 138 11.07 -5.89 13.45
N THR A 139 10.16 -4.93 13.66
CA THR A 139 9.73 -3.98 12.61
C THR A 139 10.92 -3.16 12.09
N MET A 140 11.80 -2.67 12.97
CA MET A 140 12.99 -1.93 12.55
C MET A 140 13.98 -2.82 11.77
N ILE A 141 14.29 -4.01 12.28
CA ILE A 141 15.22 -4.95 11.61
C ILE A 141 14.67 -5.35 10.24
N GLY A 142 13.38 -5.72 10.17
CA GLY A 142 12.70 -6.07 8.93
C GLY A 142 12.70 -4.92 7.92
N GLY A 143 12.47 -3.68 8.40
CA GLY A 143 12.55 -2.47 7.58
C GLY A 143 13.94 -2.22 6.99
N VAL A 144 15.01 -2.41 7.78
CA VAL A 144 16.40 -2.28 7.30
C VAL A 144 16.73 -3.34 6.24
N ILE A 145 16.32 -4.59 6.45
CA ILE A 145 16.52 -5.68 5.49
C ILE A 145 15.77 -5.38 4.19
N LEU A 146 14.52 -4.92 4.29
CA LEU A 146 13.69 -4.57 3.15
C LEU A 146 14.29 -3.40 2.34
N LEU A 147 14.69 -2.32 3.01
CA LEU A 147 15.37 -1.17 2.38
C LEU A 147 16.66 -1.61 1.67
N SER A 148 17.48 -2.42 2.34
CA SER A 148 18.74 -2.91 1.76
C SER A 148 18.50 -3.76 0.51
N ALA A 149 17.48 -4.62 0.54
CA ALA A 149 17.09 -5.44 -0.61
C ALA A 149 16.60 -4.59 -1.79
N ILE A 150 15.84 -3.53 -1.52
CA ILE A 150 15.35 -2.57 -2.53
C ILE A 150 16.52 -1.81 -3.16
N LEU A 151 17.44 -1.29 -2.34
CA LEU A 151 18.63 -0.58 -2.83
C LEU A 151 19.44 -1.49 -3.74
N PHE A 152 19.73 -2.72 -3.30
CA PHE A 152 20.47 -3.68 -4.10
C PHE A 152 19.76 -4.01 -5.42
N GLN A 153 18.44 -4.20 -5.40
CA GLN A 153 17.63 -4.45 -6.60
C GLN A 153 17.65 -3.26 -7.58
N THR A 154 17.67 -2.04 -7.04
CA THR A 154 17.68 -0.81 -7.83
C THR A 154 19.06 -0.59 -8.47
N PHE A 155 20.15 -0.72 -7.69
CA PHE A 155 21.51 -0.58 -8.20
C PHE A 155 21.85 -1.64 -9.26
N SER A 156 21.56 -2.91 -8.99
CA SER A 156 21.77 -3.98 -9.97
C SER A 156 20.93 -3.79 -11.25
N GLY A 157 19.71 -3.28 -11.12
CA GLY A 157 18.86 -2.93 -12.26
C GLY A 157 19.45 -1.82 -13.14
N MET A 158 20.02 -0.78 -12.53
CA MET A 158 20.66 0.34 -13.25
C MET A 158 21.91 -0.12 -14.02
N GLU A 159 22.76 -0.96 -13.43
CA GLU A 159 23.97 -1.48 -14.09
C GLU A 159 23.63 -2.31 -15.34
N ILE A 160 22.58 -3.13 -15.26
CA ILE A 160 22.10 -3.93 -16.40
C ILE A 160 21.55 -3.02 -17.52
N PHE A 161 20.81 -1.97 -17.15
CA PHE A 161 20.26 -1.01 -18.11
C PHE A 161 21.36 -0.22 -18.82
N GLN A 162 22.39 0.23 -18.10
CA GLN A 162 23.55 0.92 -18.68
C GLN A 162 24.33 0.03 -19.66
N LYS A 163 24.57 -1.24 -19.31
CA LYS A 163 25.19 -2.22 -20.23
C LYS A 163 24.38 -2.43 -21.51
N LYS A 164 23.05 -2.43 -21.41
CA LYS A 164 22.14 -2.59 -22.54
C LYS A 164 22.15 -1.38 -23.47
N LEU A 165 22.28 -0.16 -22.93
CA LEU A 165 22.41 1.06 -23.74
C LEU A 165 23.74 1.12 -24.49
N GLN A 166 24.85 0.74 -23.85
CA GLN A 166 26.16 0.70 -24.50
C GLN A 166 26.25 -0.34 -25.62
N THR A 167 25.53 -1.46 -25.52
CA THR A 167 25.51 -2.48 -26.59
C THR A 167 24.65 -2.06 -27.79
N VAL A 168 23.65 -1.20 -27.59
CA VAL A 168 22.79 -0.70 -28.68
C VAL A 168 23.43 0.48 -29.43
N THR A 169 24.28 1.28 -28.77
CA THR A 169 24.98 2.40 -29.44
C THR A 169 26.23 1.97 -30.23
N VAL A 170 26.69 0.72 -30.06
CA VAL A 170 27.88 0.18 -30.73
C VAL A 170 27.53 -0.66 -31.97
N LYS A 171 26.24 -0.78 -32.31
CA LYS A 171 25.76 -1.34 -33.60
C LYS A 171 25.22 -0.24 -34.50
#